data_AF-A0A2V7JGX0-F1
#
_entry.id   AF-A0A2V7JGX0-F1
#
_cell.length_a   1.000
_cell.length_b   1.000
_cell.length_c   1.000
_cell.angle_alpha   90.00
_cell.angle_beta   90.00
_cell.angle_gamma   90.00
#
_symmetry.space_group_name_H-M   'P 1'
#
loop_
_entity.id
_entity.type
_entity.pdbx_description
1 polymer ?
#
loop_
_entity_poly.entity_id
_entity_poly.type
_entity_poly.pdbx_seq_one_letter_code
_entity_poly.pdbx_strand_id
1 'polypeptide(L)'
;MLLKFKEKITFLREKLRTLHDRTRLWRGIWLGRLMQGQPLTKSPTSILAEVWGINDRAALNYAPKPYPGVITDFRPMRQYAEYAGPEVKWDCVAAQEIVTLPVYPAGMLLEPFVRDLAAALKKCIDKTHSVCGFHNSETA
;
A
#
# COMPACT_ATOMS: atom_id res chain seq x y z
N MET A 1 21.58 -1.54 -7.69
CA MET A 1 22.34 -2.72 -7.24
C MET A 1 21.39 -3.61 -6.44
N LEU A 2 20.96 -4.75 -6.99
CA LEU A 2 19.81 -5.55 -6.54
C LEU A 2 20.22 -6.56 -5.44
N LEU A 3 20.40 -6.05 -4.22
CA LEU A 3 20.66 -6.71 -2.91
C LEU A 3 21.73 -7.83 -2.82
N LYS A 4 22.53 -7.78 -1.74
CA LYS A 4 23.51 -8.82 -1.38
C LYS A 4 22.79 -10.08 -0.83
N PHE A 5 23.40 -11.26 -1.00
CA PHE A 5 22.80 -12.57 -0.73
C PHE A 5 22.27 -12.77 0.71
N LYS A 6 22.93 -12.19 1.72
CA LYS A 6 22.49 -12.23 3.12
C LYS A 6 21.16 -11.51 3.38
N GLU A 7 20.92 -10.40 2.69
CA GLU A 7 19.68 -9.63 2.83
C GLU A 7 18.51 -10.34 2.13
N LYS A 8 18.78 -11.05 1.02
CA LYS A 8 17.80 -11.90 0.32
C LYS A 8 17.30 -13.06 1.20
N ILE A 9 18.16 -13.67 2.02
CA ILE A 9 17.78 -14.75 2.95
C ILE A 9 16.88 -14.21 4.08
N THR A 10 17.20 -13.02 4.60
CA THR A 10 16.38 -12.35 5.61
C THR A 10 15.01 -11.97 5.03
N PHE A 11 15.00 -11.43 3.81
CA PHE A 11 13.78 -11.14 3.05
C PHE A 11 12.91 -12.39 2.82
N LEU A 12 13.49 -13.54 2.46
CA LEU A 12 12.73 -14.79 2.28
C LEU A 12 12.10 -15.28 3.58
N ARG A 13 12.82 -15.19 4.71
CA ARG A 13 12.34 -15.63 6.03
C ARG A 13 11.17 -14.78 6.52
N GLU A 14 11.26 -13.46 6.38
CA GLU A 14 10.18 -12.51 6.70
C GLU A 14 8.99 -12.68 5.74
N LYS A 15 9.24 -12.88 4.43
CA LYS A 15 8.18 -13.18 3.46
C LYS A 15 7.44 -14.48 3.76
N LEU A 16 8.14 -15.54 4.18
CA LEU A 16 7.53 -16.85 4.46
C LEU A 16 6.55 -16.78 5.64
N ARG A 17 6.83 -15.97 6.66
CA ARG A 17 5.91 -15.78 7.79
C ARG A 17 4.66 -15.00 7.36
N THR A 18 4.83 -13.87 6.68
CA THR A 18 3.72 -12.98 6.28
C THR A 18 2.88 -13.52 5.10
N LEU A 19 3.45 -14.37 4.24
CA LEU A 19 2.71 -15.10 3.19
C LEU A 19 1.96 -16.32 3.71
N HIS A 20 2.41 -16.95 4.81
CA HIS A 20 1.69 -18.09 5.38
C HIS A 20 0.27 -17.70 5.82
N ASP A 21 0.12 -16.51 6.39
CA ASP A 21 -1.17 -16.00 6.84
C ASP A 21 -2.11 -15.63 5.67
N ARG A 22 -1.59 -14.99 4.62
CA ARG A 22 -2.39 -14.60 3.44
C ARG A 22 -2.79 -15.79 2.56
N THR A 23 -1.92 -16.78 2.41
CA THR A 23 -2.22 -18.00 1.63
C THR A 23 -3.25 -18.89 2.31
N ARG A 24 -3.37 -18.86 3.65
CA ARG A 24 -4.41 -19.60 4.38
C ARG A 24 -5.80 -19.00 4.13
N LEU A 25 -5.89 -17.69 4.06
CA LEU A 25 -7.12 -16.95 3.79
C LEU A 25 -7.60 -17.12 2.35
N TRP A 26 -6.68 -17.05 1.38
CA TRP A 26 -6.98 -17.33 -0.02
C TRP A 26 -7.46 -18.78 -0.22
N ARG A 27 -6.83 -19.76 0.45
CA ARG A 27 -7.31 -21.15 0.48
C ARG A 27 -8.70 -21.28 1.09
N GLY A 28 -8.98 -20.55 2.17
CA GLY A 28 -10.30 -20.53 2.81
C GLY A 28 -11.42 -19.96 1.92
N ILE A 29 -11.14 -18.89 1.17
CA ILE A 29 -12.08 -18.31 0.19
C ILE A 29 -12.35 -19.28 -0.96
N TRP A 30 -11.31 -19.95 -1.46
CA TRP A 30 -11.46 -20.97 -2.51
C TRP A 30 -12.23 -22.21 -2.02
N LEU A 31 -11.97 -22.70 -0.81
CA LEU A 31 -12.72 -23.80 -0.19
C LEU A 31 -14.18 -23.42 0.09
N GLY A 32 -14.44 -22.20 0.57
CA GLY A 32 -15.78 -21.70 0.85
C GLY A 32 -16.66 -21.57 -0.40
N ARG A 33 -16.06 -21.29 -1.57
CA ARG A 33 -16.77 -21.32 -2.86
C ARG A 33 -17.09 -22.74 -3.34
N LEU A 34 -16.29 -23.73 -2.95
CA LEU A 34 -16.50 -25.14 -3.32
C LEU A 34 -17.54 -25.84 -2.42
N MET A 35 -17.75 -25.35 -1.19
CA MET A 35 -18.64 -25.94 -0.18
C MET A 35 -19.88 -25.08 0.11
N GLN A 36 -20.59 -24.62 -0.93
CA GLN A 36 -21.90 -23.98 -0.74
C GLN A 36 -22.94 -25.02 -0.30
N GLY A 37 -23.27 -25.05 1.00
CA GLY A 37 -24.36 -25.89 1.49
C GLY A 37 -24.51 -26.11 3.00
N GLN A 38 -23.62 -25.59 3.86
CA GLN A 38 -23.77 -25.76 5.32
C GLN A 38 -23.84 -24.42 6.07
N PRO A 39 -24.76 -24.26 7.04
CA PRO A 39 -24.83 -23.09 7.89
C PRO A 39 -23.66 -23.15 8.88
N LEU A 40 -22.57 -22.49 8.51
CA LEU A 40 -21.37 -22.43 9.34
C LEU A 40 -21.51 -21.29 10.35
N THR A 41 -21.38 -21.62 11.63
CA THR A 41 -21.05 -20.65 12.68
C THR A 41 -19.89 -19.76 12.18
N LYS A 42 -19.96 -18.43 12.40
CA LYS A 42 -19.00 -17.49 11.83
C LYS A 42 -17.58 -17.87 12.27
N SER A 43 -16.81 -18.47 11.37
CA SER A 43 -15.39 -18.75 11.58
C SER A 43 -14.58 -17.45 11.42
N PRO A 44 -13.40 -17.33 12.05
CA PRO A 44 -12.51 -16.18 11.83
C PRO A 44 -12.22 -15.91 10.35
N THR A 45 -12.11 -16.98 9.55
CA THR A 45 -11.92 -16.90 8.10
C THR A 45 -13.12 -16.29 7.38
N SER A 46 -14.35 -16.63 7.77
CA SER A 46 -15.55 -16.06 7.16
C SER A 46 -15.75 -14.59 7.52
N ILE A 47 -15.39 -14.18 8.73
CA ILE A 47 -15.42 -12.76 9.14
C ILE A 47 -14.42 -11.97 8.29
N LEU A 48 -13.21 -12.47 8.08
CA LEU A 48 -12.22 -11.76 7.27
C LEU A 48 -12.65 -11.65 5.80
N ALA A 49 -13.24 -12.70 5.24
CA ALA A 49 -13.81 -12.65 3.89
C ALA A 49 -14.95 -11.61 3.78
N GLU A 50 -15.78 -11.48 4.82
CA GLU A 50 -16.82 -10.46 4.90
C GLU A 50 -16.22 -9.05 4.93
N VAL A 51 -15.20 -8.81 5.75
CA VAL A 51 -14.47 -7.53 5.83
C VAL A 51 -13.84 -7.17 4.48
N TRP A 52 -13.20 -8.12 3.81
CA TRP A 52 -12.63 -7.91 2.47
C TRP A 52 -13.71 -7.50 1.48
N GLY A 53 -14.83 -8.23 1.42
CA GLY A 53 -15.93 -7.90 0.52
C GLY A 53 -16.56 -6.53 0.81
N ILE A 54 -16.62 -6.11 2.08
CA ILE A 54 -17.08 -4.77 2.45
C ILE A 54 -16.11 -3.70 1.96
N ASN A 55 -14.80 -3.87 2.20
CA ASN A 55 -13.79 -2.91 1.78
C ASN A 55 -13.72 -2.78 0.26
N ASP A 56 -13.82 -3.88 -0.48
CA ASP A 56 -13.85 -3.86 -1.95
C ASP A 56 -15.04 -3.05 -2.47
N ARG A 57 -16.24 -3.28 -1.91
CA ARG A 57 -17.43 -2.49 -2.28
C ARG A 57 -17.30 -1.03 -1.88
N ALA A 58 -16.71 -0.74 -0.73
CA ALA A 58 -16.51 0.64 -0.29
C ALA A 58 -15.54 1.37 -1.22
N ALA A 59 -14.44 0.72 -1.61
CA ALA A 59 -13.46 1.28 -2.55
C ALA A 59 -14.07 1.52 -3.94
N LEU A 60 -14.83 0.57 -4.47
CA LEU A 60 -15.48 0.68 -5.79
C LEU A 60 -16.55 1.79 -5.84
N ASN A 61 -17.28 2.00 -4.74
CA ASN A 61 -18.34 3.00 -4.68
C ASN A 61 -17.86 4.37 -4.15
N TYR A 62 -16.58 4.50 -3.82
CA TYR A 62 -16.04 5.76 -3.29
C TYR A 62 -15.95 6.81 -4.40
N ALA A 63 -16.65 7.93 -4.21
CA ALA A 63 -16.57 9.10 -5.08
C ALA A 63 -15.58 10.12 -4.46
N PRO A 64 -14.35 10.23 -4.98
CA PRO A 64 -13.37 11.17 -4.43
C PRO A 64 -13.79 12.61 -4.67
N LYS A 65 -13.57 13.47 -3.68
CA LYS A 65 -13.73 14.92 -3.82
C LYS A 65 -12.40 15.57 -4.23
N PRO A 66 -12.43 16.69 -4.98
CA PRO A 66 -11.21 17.44 -5.27
C PRO A 66 -10.46 17.81 -4.00
N TYR A 67 -9.16 17.57 -3.97
CA TYR A 67 -8.25 17.95 -2.91
C TYR A 67 -7.33 19.06 -3.44
N PRO A 68 -7.36 20.28 -2.85
CA PRO A 68 -6.60 21.41 -3.36
C PRO A 68 -5.10 21.34 -3.05
N GLY A 69 -4.67 20.37 -2.24
CA GLY A 69 -3.26 20.16 -1.91
C GLY A 69 -2.53 19.27 -2.92
N VAL A 70 -1.25 19.08 -2.67
CA VAL A 70 -0.38 18.19 -3.46
C VAL A 70 -0.23 16.87 -2.72
N ILE A 71 -0.52 15.75 -3.39
CA ILE A 71 -0.35 14.40 -2.85
C ILE A 71 1.03 13.89 -3.25
N THR A 72 1.80 13.34 -2.30
CA THR A 72 2.99 12.55 -2.63
C THR A 72 2.59 11.11 -2.90
N ASP A 73 2.75 10.66 -4.14
CA ASP A 73 2.41 9.29 -4.58
C ASP A 73 3.67 8.42 -4.69
N PHE A 74 3.83 7.50 -3.74
CA PHE A 74 4.94 6.55 -3.72
C PHE A 74 4.61 5.31 -4.54
N ARG A 75 5.34 5.12 -5.65
CA ARG A 75 5.10 4.02 -6.58
C ARG A 75 6.25 3.01 -6.58
N PRO A 76 5.97 1.70 -6.65
CA PRO A 76 6.99 0.70 -6.95
C PRO A 76 7.49 0.86 -8.39
N MET A 77 8.67 0.30 -8.71
CA MET A 77 9.26 0.39 -10.05
C MET A 77 8.43 -0.28 -11.16
N ARG A 78 7.47 -1.13 -10.77
CA ARG A 78 6.43 -1.69 -11.63
C ARG A 78 5.12 -1.73 -10.85
N GLN A 79 4.04 -1.25 -11.44
CA GLN A 79 2.70 -1.34 -10.85
C GLN A 79 2.01 -2.66 -11.22
N TYR A 80 0.97 -3.03 -10.47
CA TYR A 80 0.06 -4.09 -10.91
C TYR A 80 -0.72 -3.62 -12.14
N ALA A 81 -1.03 -4.56 -13.04
CA ALA A 81 -1.72 -4.25 -14.29
C ALA A 81 -3.09 -3.61 -14.06
N GLU A 82 -3.78 -3.98 -12.98
CA GLU A 82 -5.06 -3.40 -12.57
C GLU A 82 -5.00 -1.89 -12.27
N TYR A 83 -3.82 -1.33 -12.02
CA TYR A 83 -3.61 0.09 -11.73
C TYR A 83 -2.87 0.82 -12.86
N ALA A 84 -2.79 0.23 -14.05
CA ALA A 84 -2.12 0.83 -15.20
C ALA A 84 -2.97 1.90 -15.91
N GLY A 85 -4.29 1.89 -15.70
CA GLY A 85 -5.24 2.81 -16.33
C GLY A 85 -5.08 4.26 -15.86
N PRO A 86 -5.34 5.26 -16.71
CA PRO A 86 -5.31 6.68 -16.33
C PRO A 86 -6.37 7.03 -15.27
N GLU A 87 -7.50 6.33 -15.25
CA GLU A 87 -8.60 6.50 -14.29
C GLU A 87 -8.26 6.10 -12.84
N VAL A 88 -7.14 5.40 -12.63
CA VAL A 88 -6.71 4.92 -11.30
C VAL A 88 -5.65 5.85 -10.67
N LYS A 89 -5.53 7.08 -11.17
CA LYS A 89 -4.51 8.05 -10.73
C LYS A 89 -5.14 9.27 -10.09
N TRP A 90 -4.34 10.00 -9.33
CA TRP A 90 -4.74 11.22 -8.64
C TRP A 90 -5.00 12.42 -9.58
N ASP A 91 -4.63 12.32 -10.86
CA ASP A 91 -4.63 13.44 -11.84
C ASP A 91 -5.97 14.17 -11.96
N CYS A 92 -7.09 13.49 -11.71
CA CYS A 92 -8.43 14.07 -11.80
C CYS A 92 -8.93 14.71 -10.49
N VAL A 93 -8.27 14.48 -9.36
CA VAL A 93 -8.75 14.88 -8.02
C VAL A 93 -7.74 15.71 -7.24
N ALA A 94 -6.45 15.64 -7.53
CA ALA A 94 -5.41 16.39 -6.85
C ALA A 94 -4.17 16.58 -7.73
N ALA A 95 -3.38 17.61 -7.45
CA ALA A 95 -2.00 17.67 -7.92
C ALA A 95 -1.18 16.56 -7.24
N GLN A 96 -0.18 16.01 -7.94
CA GLN A 96 0.67 14.94 -7.38
C GLN A 96 2.17 15.13 -7.64
N GLU A 97 2.97 14.75 -6.64
CA GLU A 97 4.41 14.51 -6.75
C GLU A 97 4.65 12.99 -6.71
N ILE A 98 5.14 12.40 -7.81
CA ILE A 98 5.39 10.95 -7.88
C ILE A 98 6.82 10.64 -7.42
N VAL A 99 6.96 9.72 -6.46
CA VAL A 99 8.25 9.17 -6.01
C VAL A 99 8.30 7.68 -6.34
N THR A 100 9.11 7.30 -7.33
CA THR A 100 9.26 5.89 -7.70
C THR A 100 10.39 5.23 -6.90
N LEU A 101 10.07 4.14 -6.20
CA LEU A 101 10.98 3.34 -5.39
C LEU A 101 11.46 2.11 -6.18
N PRO A 102 12.73 1.67 -6.03
CA PRO A 102 13.29 0.52 -6.74
C PRO A 102 12.85 -0.84 -6.14
N VAL A 103 11.56 -0.98 -5.87
CA VAL A 103 10.94 -2.12 -5.18
C VAL A 103 9.74 -2.64 -5.96
N TYR A 104 9.41 -3.92 -5.80
CA TYR A 104 8.17 -4.49 -6.35
C TYR A 104 6.99 -4.26 -5.38
N PRO A 105 5.75 -4.14 -5.89
CA PRO A 105 4.58 -3.77 -5.08
C PRO A 105 4.40 -4.65 -3.83
N ALA A 106 4.48 -5.97 -4.01
CA ALA A 106 4.29 -6.94 -2.93
C ALA A 106 5.34 -6.85 -1.81
N GLY A 107 6.47 -6.19 -2.05
CA GLY A 107 7.57 -6.04 -1.09
C GLY A 107 7.68 -4.65 -0.47
N MET A 108 7.05 -3.62 -1.05
CA MET A 108 7.26 -2.21 -0.68
C MET A 108 6.99 -1.90 0.80
N LEU A 109 6.01 -2.59 1.40
CA LEU A 109 5.62 -2.40 2.80
C LEU A 109 6.25 -3.40 3.77
N LEU A 110 7.24 -4.17 3.32
CA LEU A 110 7.91 -5.21 4.11
C LEU A 110 9.40 -4.91 4.25
N GLU A 111 10.00 -5.38 5.35
CA GLU A 111 11.45 -5.35 5.50
C GLU A 111 12.15 -6.19 4.41
N PRO A 112 13.31 -5.74 3.90
CA PRO A 112 14.00 -4.48 4.23
C PRO A 112 13.48 -3.26 3.45
N PHE A 113 12.63 -3.46 2.45
CA PHE A 113 12.23 -2.45 1.46
C PHE A 113 11.41 -1.30 2.03
N VAL A 114 10.68 -1.53 3.12
CA VAL A 114 9.95 -0.48 3.84
C VAL A 114 10.89 0.63 4.35
N ARG A 115 12.18 0.36 4.53
CA ARG A 115 13.19 1.36 4.90
C ARG A 115 13.38 2.42 3.81
N ASP A 116 13.36 2.01 2.55
CA ASP A 116 13.49 2.92 1.41
C ASP A 116 12.25 3.82 1.32
N LEU A 117 11.06 3.25 1.54
CA LEU A 117 9.82 4.02 1.62
C LEU A 117 9.84 5.00 2.80
N ALA A 118 10.25 4.55 3.99
CA ALA A 118 10.33 5.40 5.18
C ALA A 118 11.32 6.56 4.99
N ALA A 119 12.49 6.29 4.40
CA ALA A 119 13.47 7.32 4.10
C ALA A 119 12.96 8.35 3.09
N ALA A 120 12.25 7.90 2.05
CA ALA A 120 11.65 8.79 1.06
C ALA A 120 10.52 9.63 1.67
N LEU A 121 9.64 9.02 2.47
CA LEU A 121 8.56 9.70 3.19
C LEU A 121 9.10 10.77 4.13
N LYS A 122 10.13 10.45 4.92
CA LYS A 122 10.76 11.41 5.82
C LYS A 122 11.27 12.64 5.08
N LYS A 123 11.96 12.46 3.94
CA LYS A 123 12.43 13.57 3.11
C LYS A 123 11.29 14.46 2.62
N CYS A 124 10.17 13.87 2.20
CA CYS A 124 8.99 14.62 1.76
C CYS A 124 8.37 15.44 2.90
N ILE A 125 8.25 14.85 4.10
CA ILE A 125 7.76 15.56 5.29
C ILE A 125 8.71 16.71 5.66
N ASP A 126 10.01 16.44 5.76
CA ASP A 126 11.03 17.43 6.13
C ASP A 126 11.07 18.60 5.12
N LYS A 127 10.92 18.32 3.81
CA LYS A 127 10.79 19.33 2.74
C LYS A 127 9.59 20.25 3.00
N THR A 128 8.41 19.69 3.29
CA THR A 128 7.19 20.47 3.53
C THR A 128 7.33 21.38 4.77
N HIS A 129 7.94 20.88 5.84
CA HIS A 129 8.19 21.69 7.04
C HIS A 129 9.19 22.84 6.81
N SER A 130 10.19 22.62 5.95
CA SER A 130 11.20 23.63 5.63
C SER A 130 10.64 24.76 4.75
N VAL A 131 9.66 24.47 3.89
CA VAL A 131 8.99 25.46 3.03
C VAL A 131 8.02 26.34 3.81
N CYS A 132 7.44 25.85 4.91
CA CYS A 132 6.61 26.62 5.84
C CYS A 132 7.39 27.35 6.95
N GLY A 133 8.71 27.51 6.81
CA GLY A 133 9.52 28.29 7.76
C GLY A 133 9.02 29.73 7.86
N PHE A 134 8.45 30.08 9.01
CA PHE A 134 8.07 31.44 9.39
C PHE A 134 9.22 32.42 9.11
N HIS A 135 8.95 33.40 8.24
CA HIS A 135 9.74 34.63 8.15
C HIS A 135 9.46 35.42 9.44
N ASN A 136 10.20 35.14 10.52
CA ASN A 136 10.25 36.08 11.63
C ASN A 136 11.10 37.26 11.18
N SER A 137 10.42 38.30 10.69
CA SER A 137 10.99 39.64 10.59
C SER A 137 11.16 40.19 12.01
N GLU A 138 12.32 39.96 12.62
CA GLU A 138 12.77 40.79 13.73
C GLU A 138 13.31 42.10 13.16
N THR A 139 12.44 43.10 13.10
CA THR A 139 12.83 44.51 13.16
C THR A 139 12.53 45.03 14.56
N ALA A 140 13.58 45.31 15.33
CA ALA A 140 13.63 46.34 16.36
C ALA A 140 15.09 46.74 16.57
#